data_AF-A0A7J6PWF4-F1
#
_entry.id   AF-A0A7J6PWF4-F1
#
_cell.length_a   1.000
_cell.length_b   1.000
_cell.length_c   1.000
_cell.angle_alpha   90.00
_cell.angle_beta   90.00
_cell.angle_gamma   90.00
#
_symmetry.space_group_name_H-M   'P 1'
#
loop_
_entity.id
_entity.type
_entity.pdbx_description
1 polymer ?
#
loop_
_entity_poly.entity_id
_entity_poly.type
_entity_poly.pdbx_seq_one_letter_code
_entity_poly.pdbx_strand_id
1 'polypeptide(L)'
;AHVLGLPVGQHLMLGPVGGGRNTPSRPYTPITIDRTTKGSFDLLIKTYPTGRLTLWIDQLKPGDEAFMSGPFGGFTYEGRGGIRINDEITGEKRRLSCQSFTMFAGGTGITPMYQLLQAIAVDDEDTTAVDL
;
A
#
# COMPACT_ATOMS: atom_id res chain seq x y z
N ALA A 1 16.51 -3.10 -13.14
CA ALA A 1 15.09 -3.47 -13.08
C ALA A 1 14.30 -2.29 -12.51
N HIS A 2 13.10 -2.02 -13.05
CA HIS A 2 12.20 -0.95 -12.62
C HIS A 2 11.64 -1.24 -11.21
N VAL A 3 11.19 -0.22 -10.49
CA VAL A 3 10.53 -0.35 -9.17
C VAL A 3 9.08 0.14 -9.26
N LEU A 4 8.21 -0.20 -8.32
CA LEU A 4 6.82 0.22 -8.40
C LEU A 4 6.68 1.75 -8.29
N GLY A 5 7.57 2.40 -7.53
CA GLY A 5 7.53 3.83 -7.30
C GLY A 5 6.45 4.24 -6.30
N LEU A 6 6.12 3.35 -5.35
CA LEU A 6 5.08 3.56 -4.35
C LEU A 6 5.71 3.98 -3.01
N PRO A 7 5.51 5.23 -2.56
CA PRO A 7 5.95 5.66 -1.23
C PRO A 7 5.34 4.79 -0.12
N VAL A 8 6.14 4.44 0.88
CA VAL A 8 5.69 3.64 2.02
C VAL A 8 4.56 4.37 2.75
N GLY A 9 3.44 3.69 2.98
CA GLY A 9 2.23 4.27 3.57
C GLY A 9 1.14 4.62 2.54
N GLN A 10 1.45 4.55 1.24
CA GLN A 10 0.50 4.76 0.15
C GLN A 10 0.02 3.44 -0.46
N HIS A 11 -1.00 3.51 -1.31
CA HIS A 11 -1.63 2.34 -1.94
C HIS A 11 -1.86 2.54 -3.44
N LEU A 12 -2.24 1.45 -4.11
CA LEU A 12 -2.67 1.43 -5.51
C LEU A 12 -4.17 1.25 -5.60
N MET A 13 -4.76 1.76 -6.66
CA MET A 13 -6.13 1.44 -7.08
C MET A 13 -6.07 0.34 -8.14
N LEU A 14 -6.73 -0.80 -7.92
CA LEU A 14 -6.77 -1.94 -8.85
C LEU A 14 -8.19 -2.18 -9.36
N GLY A 15 -8.29 -2.46 -10.66
CA GLY A 15 -9.52 -2.87 -11.32
C GLY A 15 -9.29 -3.52 -12.70
N PRO A 16 -10.37 -3.92 -13.39
CA PRO A 16 -10.31 -4.46 -14.75
C PRO A 16 -9.76 -3.47 -15.79
N VAL A 17 -9.06 -4.00 -16.80
CA VAL A 17 -8.60 -3.23 -17.99
C VAL A 17 -9.79 -2.66 -18.76
N GLY A 18 -9.63 -1.46 -19.33
CA GLY A 18 -10.68 -0.80 -20.13
C GLY A 18 -11.84 -0.23 -19.30
N GLY A 19 -11.68 -0.18 -17.98
CA GLY A 19 -12.73 0.26 -17.08
C GLY A 19 -13.08 1.74 -17.20
N GLY A 20 -14.27 2.05 -17.71
CA GLY A 20 -14.85 3.40 -17.64
C GLY A 20 -15.33 3.77 -16.23
N ARG A 21 -15.99 4.93 -16.09
CA ARG A 21 -16.47 5.54 -14.81
C ARG A 21 -17.29 4.60 -13.89
N ASN A 22 -17.84 3.51 -14.43
CA ASN A 22 -18.66 2.53 -13.70
C ASN A 22 -17.90 1.24 -13.32
N THR A 23 -16.61 1.15 -13.61
CA THR A 23 -15.82 -0.05 -13.32
C THR A 23 -15.31 0.03 -11.89
N PRO A 24 -15.61 -0.96 -11.04
CA PRO A 24 -15.18 -0.92 -9.66
C PRO A 24 -13.66 -1.01 -9.59
N SER A 25 -13.04 0.03 -9.04
CA SER A 25 -11.65 0.02 -8.60
C SER A 25 -11.59 0.10 -7.08
N ARG A 26 -10.61 -0.56 -6.45
CA ARG A 26 -10.45 -0.58 -4.99
C ARG A 26 -8.99 -0.38 -4.57
N PRO A 27 -8.77 0.21 -3.39
CA PRO A 27 -7.43 0.38 -2.86
C PRO A 27 -6.85 -0.95 -2.38
N TYR A 28 -5.59 -1.21 -2.74
CA TYR A 28 -4.78 -2.31 -2.23
C TYR A 28 -3.38 -1.80 -1.92
N THR A 29 -2.89 -2.11 -0.73
CA THR A 29 -1.50 -1.81 -0.34
C THR A 29 -0.61 -3.01 -0.62
N PRO A 30 0.42 -2.86 -1.49
CA PRO A 30 1.40 -3.90 -1.70
C PRO A 30 2.12 -4.29 -0.41
N ILE A 31 2.40 -5.59 -0.28
CA ILE A 31 3.17 -6.15 0.83
C ILE A 31 4.66 -6.21 0.49
N THR A 32 5.10 -5.55 -0.58
CA THR A 32 6.50 -5.41 -0.99
C THR A 32 6.86 -3.93 -1.04
N ILE A 33 8.15 -3.61 -0.87
CA ILE A 33 8.68 -2.24 -0.96
C ILE A 33 9.78 -2.15 -2.01
N ASP A 34 9.93 -0.97 -2.61
CA ASP A 34 10.89 -0.71 -3.70
C ASP A 34 12.37 -0.94 -3.30
N ARG A 35 12.67 -0.89 -2.00
CA ARG A 35 14.02 -1.15 -1.47
C ARG A 35 14.44 -2.61 -1.66
N THR A 36 13.52 -3.56 -1.55
CA THR A 36 13.81 -4.99 -1.57
C THR A 36 13.33 -5.71 -2.83
N THR A 37 12.37 -5.14 -3.55
CA THR A 37 11.72 -5.77 -4.70
C THR A 37 11.82 -4.90 -5.95
N LYS A 38 12.27 -5.49 -7.07
CA LYS A 38 12.39 -4.81 -8.36
C LYS A 38 11.77 -5.67 -9.45
N GLY A 39 11.04 -5.05 -10.37
CA GLY A 39 10.39 -5.69 -11.52
C GLY A 39 9.03 -6.32 -11.22
N SER A 40 8.64 -6.42 -9.95
CA SER A 40 7.34 -6.92 -9.50
C SER A 40 6.94 -6.26 -8.18
N PHE A 41 5.71 -6.52 -7.75
CA PHE A 41 5.22 -6.24 -6.41
C PHE A 41 4.12 -7.26 -6.09
N ASP A 42 3.88 -7.49 -4.80
CA ASP A 42 2.90 -8.48 -4.37
C ASP A 42 1.72 -7.83 -3.65
N LEU A 43 0.52 -8.33 -3.95
CA LEU A 43 -0.72 -7.96 -3.24
C LEU A 43 -1.23 -9.16 -2.45
N LEU A 44 -1.52 -8.96 -1.17
CA LEU A 44 -2.27 -9.93 -0.36
C LEU A 44 -3.75 -9.58 -0.39
N ILE A 45 -4.56 -10.42 -1.04
CA ILE A 45 -5.98 -10.16 -1.26
C ILE A 45 -6.81 -11.29 -0.66
N LYS A 46 -7.70 -10.93 0.27
CA LYS A 46 -8.73 -11.86 0.75
C LYS A 46 -9.92 -11.85 -0.20
N THR A 47 -10.28 -13.00 -0.73
CA THR A 47 -11.48 -13.18 -1.55
C THR A 47 -12.72 -13.25 -0.67
N TYR A 48 -13.82 -12.71 -1.18
CA TYR A 48 -15.11 -12.68 -0.47
C TYR A 48 -16.18 -13.22 -1.43
N PRO A 49 -17.04 -14.17 -1.01
CA PRO A 49 -18.06 -14.75 -1.89
C PRO A 49 -19.05 -13.75 -2.49
N THR A 50 -19.21 -12.58 -1.88
CA THR A 50 -20.10 -11.49 -2.35
C THR A 50 -19.32 -10.32 -2.97
N GLY A 51 -17.99 -10.40 -3.01
CA GLY A 51 -17.11 -9.33 -3.46
C GLY A 51 -16.95 -9.31 -4.98
N ARG A 52 -17.62 -8.37 -5.66
CA ARG A 52 -17.56 -8.26 -7.14
C ARG A 52 -16.12 -8.19 -7.69
N LEU A 53 -15.27 -7.34 -7.09
CA LEU A 53 -13.89 -7.19 -7.55
C LEU A 53 -13.02 -8.38 -7.15
N THR A 54 -13.15 -8.88 -5.92
CA THR A 54 -12.30 -9.97 -5.44
C THR A 54 -12.62 -11.30 -6.13
N LEU A 55 -13.87 -11.54 -6.52
CA LEU A 55 -14.25 -12.68 -7.36
C LEU A 55 -13.70 -12.55 -8.79
N TRP A 56 -13.59 -11.33 -9.34
CA TRP A 56 -12.93 -11.13 -10.62
C TRP A 56 -11.43 -11.41 -10.52
N ILE A 57 -10.76 -10.92 -9.46
CA ILE A 57 -9.34 -11.19 -9.20
C ILE A 57 -9.08 -12.69 -9.08
N ASP A 58 -9.95 -13.42 -8.37
CA ASP A 58 -9.86 -14.87 -8.16
C ASP A 58 -9.92 -15.69 -9.47
N GLN A 59 -10.43 -15.08 -10.55
CA GLN A 59 -10.52 -15.72 -11.87
C GLN A 59 -9.32 -15.41 -12.79
N LEU A 60 -8.44 -14.48 -12.40
CA LEU A 60 -7.27 -14.11 -13.20
C LEU A 60 -6.26 -15.25 -13.30
N LYS A 61 -5.63 -15.37 -14.46
CA LYS A 61 -4.59 -16.36 -14.75
C LYS A 61 -3.26 -15.65 -15.03
N PRO A 62 -2.13 -16.35 -14.84
CA PRO A 62 -0.84 -15.81 -15.26
C PRO A 62 -0.87 -15.36 -16.73
N GLY A 63 -0.48 -14.11 -16.97
CA GLY A 63 -0.53 -13.46 -18.29
C GLY A 63 -1.74 -12.55 -18.50
N ASP A 64 -2.77 -12.63 -17.66
CA ASP A 64 -3.88 -11.68 -17.69
C ASP A 64 -3.44 -10.30 -17.20
N GLU A 65 -4.08 -9.26 -17.71
CA GLU A 65 -3.79 -7.87 -17.37
C GLU A 65 -4.84 -7.27 -16.43
N ALA A 66 -4.40 -6.33 -15.59
CA ALA A 66 -5.25 -5.52 -14.72
C ALA A 66 -4.91 -4.03 -14.89
N PHE A 67 -5.91 -3.17 -14.74
CA PHE A 67 -5.68 -1.74 -14.64
C PHE A 67 -5.27 -1.37 -13.22
N MET A 68 -4.18 -0.62 -13.11
CA MET A 68 -3.67 -0.15 -11.83
C MET A 68 -3.27 1.32 -11.94
N SER A 69 -3.61 2.10 -10.92
CA SER A 69 -3.21 3.50 -10.82
C SER A 69 -2.74 3.84 -9.40
N GLY A 70 -1.92 4.88 -9.30
CA GLY A 70 -1.34 5.33 -8.05
C GLY A 70 -0.11 6.20 -8.30
N PRO A 71 0.60 6.59 -7.23
CA PRO A 71 0.30 6.26 -5.83
C PRO A 71 -0.85 7.12 -5.24
N PHE A 72 -1.56 6.59 -4.23
CA PHE A 72 -2.64 7.29 -3.52
C PHE A 72 -2.49 7.21 -1.98
N GLY A 73 -3.06 8.20 -1.28
CA GLY A 73 -3.07 8.27 0.19
C GLY A 73 -2.24 9.43 0.73
N GLY A 74 -2.74 10.06 1.80
CA GLY A 74 -2.11 11.23 2.41
C GLY A 74 -0.87 10.94 3.27
N PHE A 75 -0.70 9.72 3.76
CA PHE A 75 0.39 9.36 4.68
C PHE A 75 1.60 8.82 3.90
N THR A 76 2.80 9.27 4.25
CA THR A 76 4.07 8.70 3.77
C THR A 76 5.04 8.55 4.93
N TYR A 77 5.64 7.37 5.06
CA TYR A 77 6.80 7.16 5.91
C TYR A 77 8.07 7.52 5.14
N GLU A 78 8.79 8.54 5.61
CA GLU A 78 10.03 9.03 5.00
C GLU A 78 11.27 8.29 5.57
N GLY A 79 11.09 7.36 6.52
CA GLY A 79 12.16 6.60 7.18
C GLY A 79 12.58 7.21 8.52
N ARG A 80 13.12 6.39 9.43
CA ARG A 80 13.72 6.79 10.72
C ARG A 80 12.78 7.67 11.55
N GLY A 81 11.53 7.23 11.62
CA GLY A 81 10.45 7.91 12.34
C GLY A 81 9.87 9.11 11.61
N GLY A 82 10.44 9.52 10.48
CA GLY A 82 9.97 10.64 9.65
C GLY A 82 8.64 10.32 8.96
N ILE A 83 7.67 11.22 9.10
CA ILE A 83 6.32 11.07 8.55
C ILE A 83 5.96 12.33 7.79
N ARG A 84 5.37 12.17 6.61
CA ARG A 84 4.71 13.23 5.87
C ARG A 84 3.22 12.93 5.79
N ILE A 85 2.40 13.93 6.10
CA ILE A 85 0.94 13.88 5.97
C ILE A 85 0.51 14.98 5.00
N ASN A 86 -0.17 14.57 3.94
CA ASN A 86 -0.92 15.44 3.03
C ASN A 86 -2.40 15.17 3.29
N ASP A 87 -3.08 16.08 3.96
CA ASP A 87 -4.50 15.94 4.26
C ASP A 87 -5.32 16.19 2.99
N GLU A 88 -6.03 15.16 2.52
CA GLU A 88 -6.80 15.23 1.27
C GLU A 88 -8.08 16.08 1.41
N ILE A 89 -8.54 16.36 2.63
CA ILE A 89 -9.74 17.16 2.90
C ILE A 89 -9.36 18.64 3.04
N THR A 90 -8.34 18.93 3.85
CA THR A 90 -7.95 20.32 4.16
C THR A 90 -6.88 20.87 3.22
N GLY A 91 -6.15 20.00 2.52
CA GLY A 91 -4.97 20.37 1.71
C GLY A 91 -3.72 20.65 2.55
N GLU A 92 -3.78 20.52 3.88
CA GLU A 92 -2.66 20.78 4.77
C GLU A 92 -1.53 19.77 4.55
N LYS A 93 -0.28 20.27 4.55
CA LYS A 93 0.92 19.44 4.48
C LYS A 93 1.70 19.56 5.77
N ARG A 94 1.95 18.44 6.44
CA ARG A 94 2.69 18.36 7.69
C ARG A 94 3.84 17.38 7.56
N ARG A 95 4.95 17.71 8.22
CA ARG A 95 6.04 16.78 8.50
C ARG A 95 6.12 16.58 10.00
N LEU A 96 6.11 15.32 10.40
CA LEU A 96 6.15 14.87 11.79
C LEU A 96 7.32 13.89 11.95
N SER A 97 7.69 13.63 13.20
CA SER A 97 8.60 12.54 13.54
C SER A 97 8.07 11.87 14.80
N CYS A 98 8.21 10.55 14.86
CA CYS A 98 7.92 9.77 16.06
C CYS A 98 9.07 8.79 16.35
N GLN A 99 9.16 8.37 17.60
CA GLN A 99 10.09 7.31 18.01
C GLN A 99 9.41 5.93 18.02
N SER A 100 8.08 5.91 18.07
CA SER A 100 7.29 4.69 18.05
C SER A 100 6.00 4.84 17.26
N PHE A 101 5.52 3.72 16.72
CA PHE A 101 4.17 3.56 16.20
C PHE A 101 3.41 2.55 17.03
N THR A 102 2.19 2.90 17.43
CA THR A 102 1.19 1.94 17.89
C THR A 102 0.20 1.71 16.76
N MET A 103 0.11 0.48 16.28
CA MET A 103 -0.63 0.10 15.09
C MET A 103 -1.82 -0.78 15.47
N PHE A 104 -3.00 -0.46 14.95
CA PHE A 104 -4.20 -1.27 15.13
C PHE A 104 -4.66 -1.78 13.76
N ALA A 105 -4.68 -3.10 13.59
CA ALA A 105 -5.10 -3.73 12.33
C ALA A 105 -6.13 -4.83 12.55
N GLY A 106 -7.09 -4.94 11.62
CA GLY A 106 -8.08 -6.00 11.59
C GLY A 106 -8.29 -6.51 10.17
N GLY A 107 -8.25 -7.83 9.99
CA GLY A 107 -8.42 -8.47 8.68
C GLY A 107 -7.36 -8.01 7.67
N THR A 108 -7.80 -7.63 6.46
CA THR A 108 -6.89 -7.15 5.39
C THR A 108 -6.31 -5.76 5.65
N GLY A 109 -6.77 -5.06 6.70
CA GLY A 109 -6.19 -3.78 7.14
C GLY A 109 -4.76 -3.89 7.69
N ILE A 110 -4.19 -5.10 7.75
CA ILE A 110 -2.79 -5.33 8.12
C ILE A 110 -1.80 -4.94 7.02
N THR A 111 -2.19 -4.92 5.74
CA THR A 111 -1.23 -4.72 4.65
C THR A 111 -0.52 -3.35 4.65
N PRO A 112 -1.16 -2.22 5.00
CA PRO A 112 -0.43 -0.96 5.17
C PRO A 112 0.54 -0.98 6.35
N MET A 113 0.17 -1.65 7.45
CA MET A 113 1.05 -1.80 8.62
C MET A 113 2.26 -2.66 8.27
N TYR A 114 2.06 -3.75 7.54
CA TYR A 114 3.12 -4.64 7.09
C TYR A 114 4.10 -3.95 6.12
N GLN A 115 3.61 -3.06 5.26
CA GLN A 115 4.46 -2.26 4.38
C GLN A 115 5.38 -1.33 5.18
N LEU A 116 4.83 -0.67 6.22
CA LEU A 116 5.59 0.19 7.13
C LEU A 116 6.61 -0.61 7.97
N LEU A 117 6.19 -1.72 8.55
CA LEU A 117 7.04 -2.65 9.30
C LEU A 117 8.25 -3.10 8.49
N GLN A 118 8.06 -3.47 7.22
CA GLN A 118 9.17 -3.82 6.34
C GLN A 118 10.10 -2.65 6.10
N ALA A 119 9.57 -1.45 5.87
CA ALA A 119 10.39 -0.27 5.62
C ALA A 119 11.32 0.07 6.80
N ILE A 120 10.82 -0.10 8.02
CA ILE A 120 11.60 0.02 9.25
C ILE A 120 12.62 -1.13 9.33
N ALA A 121 12.18 -2.38 9.20
CA ALA A 121 13.00 -3.56 9.42
C ALA A 121 14.17 -3.73 8.43
N VAL A 122 14.09 -3.13 7.23
CA VAL A 122 15.17 -3.23 6.22
C VAL A 122 16.23 -2.13 6.35
N ASP A 123 16.02 -1.15 7.22
CA ASP A 123 16.94 -0.03 7.45
C ASP A 123 17.55 -0.21 8.84
N ASP A 124 18.77 -0.74 8.90
CA ASP A 124 19.45 -1.06 10.17
C ASP A 124 19.67 0.17 11.08
N GLU A 125 19.57 1.37 10.51
CA GLU A 125 19.68 2.65 11.22
C GLU A 125 18.32 3.20 11.68
N ASP A 126 17.23 2.51 11.34
CA ASP A 126 15.87 2.90 11.72
C ASP A 126 15.49 2.24 13.05
N THR A 127 15.64 3.01 14.12
CA THR A 127 15.33 2.57 15.48
C THR A 127 13.88 2.81 15.88
N THR A 128 12.97 3.04 14.91
CA THR A 128 11.56 3.30 15.22
C THR A 128 10.93 2.06 15.84
N ALA A 129 10.43 2.16 17.07
CA ALA A 129 9.75 1.05 17.74
C ALA A 129 8.33 0.85 17.16
N VAL A 130 7.87 -0.41 17.13
CA VAL A 130 6.51 -0.73 16.69
C VAL A 130 5.82 -1.66 17.67
N ASP A 131 4.65 -1.23 18.12
CA ASP A 131 3.69 -2.03 18.88
C ASP A 131 2.49 -2.32 17.99
N LEU A 132 2.16 -3.60 17.79
CA LEU A 132 1.05 -4.08 16.95
C LEU A 132 0.02 -4.87 17.77
#